data_AF-A0A8H5JDD2-F1
#
_entry.id   AF-A0A8H5JDD2-F1
#
_cell.length_a   1.000
_cell.length_b   1.000
_cell.length_c   1.000
_cell.angle_alpha   90.00
_cell.angle_beta   90.00
_cell.angle_gamma   90.00
#
_symmetry.space_group_name_H-M   'P 1'
#
loop_
_entity.id
_entity.type
_entity.pdbx_description
1 polymer ?
#
loop_
_entity_poly.entity_id
_entity_poly.type
_entity_poly.pdbx_seq_one_letter_code
_entity_poly.pdbx_strand_id
1 'polypeptide(L)'
;MAAITDDKVARVSEDDHAANHDTVKDASIAKQAAEEEHNLTLLQAIRKYPKAVMWSVLLSTSIIMEGYDIVLISSFFAQPSFREHYGSYQPKTNSWQITASWQNALSNAVSVGTIIGAFANGYFTYKFGYRKVLLTSLVAICGCIFISFFSPSLPVLLVGQFLCGIPWGVFATMAPAYASEVCPMALRGYLTVYVNLCWAIGQLISAGVQAGFSNTTGHWSYRIPFAIQWAWPVPLFIVLFFAPESPWYYVRIGDYENAEKSITRLSSSTTPGHAKQALAMMIHTNEIEKSIDQGTSYLDCFRGVDRRRTEIACMAFAAQPFCGSSMGGTPTFFFVQAGLPESISFRMSVGGLGIASVGTIISWWLLPLGRRTLYLWGLGLLTAVLMIVGFISVGAGDSQGGNYAQASMMLIWLGVYYMTVGPVCYAIISEVSSTRLRNKSVCVSRIAYYIAQIICNVVNPYMLNPTAGNWRGKTGFFWGGCSFVFFIWTFFRLPETQNKTFEELDLLFANNVATREFAKYKVDAYAEDDNVLTVQDTNTR
;
A
#
# COMPACT_ATOMS: atom_id res chain seq x y z
N MET A 1 48.65 -69.38 -29.78
CA MET A 1 47.91 -68.10 -29.70
C MET A 1 47.63 -67.85 -28.22
N ALA A 2 48.65 -67.35 -27.49
CA ALA A 2 48.75 -65.96 -26.98
C ALA A 2 47.66 -65.68 -25.93
N ALA A 3 47.89 -65.88 -24.62
CA ALA A 3 48.68 -65.05 -23.68
C ALA A 3 48.14 -63.60 -23.66
N ILE A 4 47.78 -62.97 -22.53
CA ILE A 4 48.56 -62.65 -21.33
C ILE A 4 47.60 -62.27 -20.17
N THR A 5 48.11 -62.44 -18.95
CA THR A 5 47.59 -62.25 -17.59
C THR A 5 47.44 -60.80 -17.10
N ASP A 6 46.91 -60.69 -15.87
CA ASP A 6 47.22 -59.71 -14.81
C ASP A 6 46.30 -58.50 -14.59
N ASP A 7 45.51 -58.61 -13.52
CA ASP A 7 45.80 -57.96 -12.23
C ASP A 7 46.40 -56.54 -12.30
N LYS A 8 45.55 -55.53 -12.06
CA LYS A 8 45.96 -54.20 -11.60
C LYS A 8 44.82 -53.48 -10.88
N VAL A 9 44.76 -53.75 -9.57
CA VAL A 9 44.33 -52.80 -8.56
C VAL A 9 45.33 -51.62 -8.52
N ALA A 10 44.81 -50.40 -8.33
CA ALA A 10 45.46 -49.16 -7.87
C ALA A 10 46.11 -48.16 -8.88
N ARG A 11 45.62 -46.91 -8.76
CA ARG A 11 46.19 -45.57 -9.12
C ARG A 11 46.19 -45.25 -10.61
N VAL A 12 45.51 -44.19 -11.08
CA VAL A 12 45.78 -42.73 -10.95
C VAL A 12 44.43 -42.01 -11.20
N SER A 13 43.75 -41.40 -10.22
CA SER A 13 43.80 -40.00 -9.76
C SER A 13 43.51 -38.93 -10.81
N GLU A 14 42.65 -37.98 -10.41
CA GLU A 14 42.48 -36.60 -10.92
C GLU A 14 41.72 -36.43 -12.24
N ASP A 15 40.41 -36.21 -12.12
CA ASP A 15 39.70 -35.13 -12.82
C ASP A 15 38.47 -34.75 -11.97
N ASP A 16 38.77 -34.19 -10.80
CA ASP A 16 37.89 -33.27 -10.09
C ASP A 16 38.01 -31.88 -10.75
N HIS A 17 36.90 -31.13 -10.73
CA HIS A 17 36.78 -29.70 -11.07
C HIS A 17 36.45 -29.31 -12.53
N ALA A 18 35.20 -29.54 -12.93
CA ALA A 18 34.53 -28.69 -13.94
C ALA A 18 33.14 -28.18 -13.52
N ALA A 19 32.69 -28.44 -12.29
CA ALA A 19 31.34 -28.07 -11.83
C ALA A 19 31.27 -26.86 -10.88
N ASN A 20 32.40 -26.33 -10.40
CA ASN A 20 32.43 -25.21 -9.44
C ASN A 20 32.77 -23.84 -10.05
N HIS A 21 33.04 -23.75 -11.36
CA HIS A 21 33.54 -22.50 -11.95
C HIS A 21 32.44 -21.58 -12.51
N ASP A 22 31.25 -22.11 -12.77
CA ASP A 22 30.09 -21.35 -13.27
C ASP A 22 29.26 -20.77 -12.11
N THR A 23 29.04 -21.53 -11.03
CA THR A 23 28.33 -21.06 -9.82
C THR A 23 29.04 -19.90 -9.11
N VAL A 24 30.38 -19.93 -9.02
CA VAL A 24 31.18 -18.86 -8.41
C VAL A 24 31.21 -17.60 -9.28
N LYS A 25 31.21 -17.76 -10.61
CA LYS A 25 31.08 -16.62 -11.54
C LYS A 25 29.71 -15.99 -11.42
N ASP A 26 28.65 -16.78 -11.40
CA ASP A 26 27.27 -16.31 -11.24
C ASP A 26 27.05 -15.61 -9.90
N ALA A 27 27.60 -16.15 -8.80
CA ALA A 27 27.54 -15.50 -7.48
C ALA A 27 28.33 -14.19 -7.43
N SER A 28 29.51 -14.13 -8.07
CA SER A 28 30.32 -12.89 -8.13
C SER A 28 29.69 -11.81 -9.01
N ILE A 29 29.00 -12.19 -10.10
CA ILE A 29 28.26 -11.29 -10.97
C ILE A 29 26.98 -10.81 -10.26
N ALA A 30 26.29 -11.69 -9.52
CA ALA A 30 25.16 -11.33 -8.69
C ALA A 30 25.56 -10.35 -7.57
N LYS A 31 26.72 -10.58 -6.92
CA LYS A 31 27.29 -9.67 -5.92
C LYS A 31 27.67 -8.31 -6.51
N GLN A 32 28.30 -8.28 -7.68
CA GLN A 32 28.58 -7.02 -8.39
C GLN A 32 27.29 -6.30 -8.83
N ALA A 33 26.28 -7.03 -9.29
CA ALA A 33 24.98 -6.43 -9.63
C ALA A 33 24.27 -5.86 -8.40
N ALA A 34 24.32 -6.56 -7.26
CA ALA A 34 23.78 -6.09 -5.99
C ALA A 34 24.54 -4.85 -5.48
N GLU A 35 25.87 -4.83 -5.56
CA GLU A 35 26.70 -3.67 -5.17
C GLU A 35 26.51 -2.46 -6.11
N GLU A 36 26.41 -2.67 -7.42
CA GLU A 36 26.07 -1.62 -8.37
C GLU A 36 24.66 -1.07 -8.12
N GLU A 37 23.70 -1.92 -7.76
CA GLU A 37 22.34 -1.51 -7.44
C GLU A 37 22.27 -0.73 -6.11
N HIS A 38 23.10 -1.09 -5.13
CA HIS A 38 23.26 -0.37 -3.87
C HIS A 38 23.85 1.04 -4.04
N ASN A 39 24.69 1.24 -5.06
CA ASN A 39 25.38 2.52 -5.31
C ASN A 39 24.59 3.49 -6.21
N LEU A 40 23.44 3.09 -6.75
CA LEU A 40 22.62 3.96 -7.59
C LEU A 40 21.83 4.98 -6.76
N THR A 41 22.14 6.27 -6.95
CA THR A 41 21.33 7.35 -6.36
C THR A 41 19.96 7.47 -7.06
N LEU A 42 18.94 7.98 -6.35
CA LEU A 42 17.57 8.15 -6.86
C LEU A 42 17.52 8.82 -8.25
N LEU A 43 18.26 9.92 -8.41
CA LEU A 43 18.26 10.69 -9.64
C LEU A 43 18.93 9.94 -10.81
N GLN A 44 19.97 9.16 -10.50
CA GLN A 44 20.65 8.31 -11.48
C GLN A 44 19.76 7.12 -11.87
N ALA A 45 19.03 6.52 -10.93
CA ALA A 45 18.12 5.43 -11.19
C ALA A 45 16.91 5.88 -12.04
N ILE A 46 16.33 7.07 -11.77
CA ILE A 46 15.25 7.65 -12.60
C ILE A 46 15.73 7.91 -14.03
N ARG A 47 16.96 8.43 -14.20
CA ARG A 47 17.55 8.66 -15.53
C ARG A 47 17.89 7.36 -16.26
N LYS A 48 18.27 6.29 -15.54
CA LYS A 48 18.60 4.98 -16.12
C LYS A 48 17.33 4.23 -16.56
N TYR A 49 16.21 4.37 -15.84
CA TYR A 49 14.96 3.63 -16.11
C TYR A 49 13.70 4.51 -16.23
N PRO A 50 13.67 5.56 -17.08
CA PRO A 50 12.55 6.50 -17.17
C PRO A 50 11.23 5.82 -17.59
N LYS A 51 11.27 4.81 -18.48
CA LYS A 51 10.08 4.11 -18.94
C LYS A 51 9.44 3.26 -17.84
N ALA A 52 10.25 2.55 -17.06
CA ALA A 52 9.78 1.74 -15.93
C ALA A 52 9.12 2.61 -14.85
N VAL A 53 9.75 3.74 -14.51
CA VAL A 53 9.20 4.73 -13.58
C VAL A 53 7.89 5.31 -14.11
N MET A 54 7.84 5.71 -15.38
CA MET A 54 6.63 6.25 -16.00
C MET A 54 5.46 5.26 -15.93
N TRP A 55 5.66 4.00 -16.28
CA TRP A 55 4.60 2.98 -16.22
C TRP A 55 4.15 2.69 -14.78
N SER A 56 5.08 2.65 -13.84
CA SER A 56 4.78 2.45 -12.41
C SER A 56 3.96 3.61 -11.82
N VAL A 57 4.33 4.84 -12.16
CA VAL A 57 3.60 6.06 -11.77
C VAL A 57 2.19 6.08 -12.39
N LEU A 58 2.07 5.77 -13.68
CA LEU A 58 0.78 5.71 -14.37
C LEU A 58 -0.15 4.65 -13.77
N LEU A 59 0.38 3.47 -13.46
CA LEU A 59 -0.39 2.42 -12.81
C LEU A 59 -0.85 2.84 -11.41
N SER A 60 0.05 3.45 -10.63
CA SER A 60 -0.27 3.95 -9.28
C SER A 60 -1.30 5.08 -9.30
N THR A 61 -1.37 5.85 -10.39
CA THR A 61 -2.39 6.90 -10.60
C THR A 61 -3.82 6.33 -10.57
N SER A 62 -4.01 5.03 -10.88
CA SER A 62 -5.32 4.39 -10.74
C SER A 62 -5.88 4.42 -9.32
N ILE A 63 -5.02 4.52 -8.30
CA ILE A 63 -5.38 4.59 -6.89
C ILE A 63 -6.01 5.95 -6.53
N ILE A 64 -5.76 7.00 -7.31
CA ILE A 64 -6.43 8.30 -7.14
C ILE A 64 -7.95 8.13 -7.17
N MET A 65 -8.45 7.19 -7.98
CA MET A 65 -9.89 6.90 -8.07
C MET A 65 -10.45 6.35 -6.76
N GLU A 66 -9.73 5.43 -6.12
CA GLU A 66 -10.11 4.86 -4.83
C GLU A 66 -10.07 5.94 -3.73
N GLY A 67 -9.00 6.74 -3.69
CA GLY A 67 -8.87 7.86 -2.76
C GLY A 67 -9.94 8.94 -2.93
N TYR A 68 -10.38 9.19 -4.16
CA TYR A 68 -11.48 10.09 -4.45
C TYR A 68 -12.80 9.57 -3.87
N ASP A 69 -13.13 8.29 -4.10
CA ASP A 69 -14.43 7.75 -3.69
C ASP A 69 -14.62 7.66 -2.17
N ILE A 70 -13.58 7.29 -1.41
CA ILE A 70 -13.65 7.21 0.05
C ILE A 70 -14.13 8.54 0.66
N VAL A 71 -13.58 9.66 0.18
CA VAL A 71 -13.97 10.99 0.65
C VAL A 71 -15.29 11.43 0.04
N LEU A 72 -15.58 11.05 -1.21
CA LEU A 72 -16.81 11.41 -1.89
C LEU A 72 -18.05 10.91 -1.13
N ILE A 73 -18.11 9.61 -0.82
CA ILE A 73 -19.28 9.00 -0.17
C ILE A 73 -19.51 9.59 1.22
N SER A 74 -18.45 9.73 2.02
CA SER A 74 -18.54 10.34 3.34
C SER A 74 -18.97 11.81 3.28
N SER A 75 -18.55 12.55 2.24
CA SER A 75 -18.94 13.94 2.03
C SER A 75 -20.40 14.10 1.60
N PHE A 76 -20.95 13.15 0.83
CA PHE A 76 -22.37 13.18 0.45
C PHE A 76 -23.32 13.09 1.63
N PHE A 77 -22.91 12.45 2.73
CA PHE A 77 -23.71 12.43 3.96
C PHE A 77 -23.95 13.84 4.54
N ALA A 78 -23.06 14.80 4.25
CA ALA A 78 -23.23 16.20 4.67
C ALA A 78 -23.97 17.07 3.64
N GLN A 79 -24.06 16.65 2.37
CA GLN A 79 -24.62 17.46 1.28
C GLN A 79 -26.16 17.57 1.40
N PRO A 80 -26.75 18.79 1.38
CA PRO A 80 -28.21 18.97 1.52
C PRO A 80 -29.03 18.25 0.45
N SER A 81 -28.72 18.44 -0.84
CA SER A 81 -29.48 17.83 -1.93
C SER A 81 -29.46 16.29 -1.92
N PHE A 82 -28.37 15.70 -1.42
CA PHE A 82 -28.23 14.25 -1.29
C PHE A 82 -29.09 13.72 -0.15
N ARG A 83 -29.12 14.45 0.98
CA ARG A 83 -29.98 14.15 2.14
C ARG A 83 -31.47 14.30 1.80
N GLU A 84 -31.86 15.29 1.00
CA GLU A 84 -33.26 15.46 0.56
C GLU A 84 -33.72 14.33 -0.36
N HIS A 85 -32.83 13.82 -1.22
CA HIS A 85 -33.20 12.79 -2.19
C HIS A 85 -33.22 11.38 -1.60
N TYR A 86 -32.24 11.04 -0.75
CA TYR A 86 -32.05 9.70 -0.20
C TYR A 86 -32.35 9.57 1.29
N GLY A 87 -32.42 10.68 2.01
CA GLY A 87 -32.65 10.69 3.45
C GLY A 87 -34.11 10.52 3.82
N SER A 88 -34.32 10.15 5.09
CA SER A 88 -35.62 10.19 5.73
C SER A 88 -35.73 11.45 6.58
N TYR A 89 -36.90 12.10 6.57
CA TYR A 89 -37.14 13.26 7.41
C TYR A 89 -37.08 12.87 8.90
N GLN A 90 -36.20 13.52 9.67
CA GLN A 90 -36.12 13.31 11.11
C GLN A 90 -36.83 14.45 11.86
N PRO A 91 -37.94 14.18 12.58
CA PRO A 91 -38.69 15.21 13.29
C PRO A 91 -37.91 15.88 14.43
N LYS A 92 -36.91 15.19 14.99
CA LYS A 92 -36.14 15.69 16.15
C LYS A 92 -35.13 16.78 15.81
N THR A 93 -34.63 16.81 14.58
CA THR A 93 -33.57 17.73 14.13
C THR A 93 -34.03 18.63 12.99
N ASN A 94 -35.31 18.58 12.62
CA ASN A 94 -35.94 19.34 11.53
C ASN A 94 -35.12 19.30 10.22
N SER A 95 -34.43 18.18 9.97
CA SER A 95 -33.51 18.01 8.85
C SER A 95 -33.65 16.62 8.24
N TRP A 96 -33.43 16.56 6.93
CA TRP A 96 -33.30 15.30 6.21
C TRP A 96 -31.96 14.67 6.55
N GLN A 97 -31.96 13.42 7.00
CA GLN A 97 -30.73 12.68 7.31
C GLN A 97 -30.84 11.24 6.83
N ILE A 98 -29.71 10.69 6.36
CA ILE A 98 -29.60 9.29 6.02
C ILE A 98 -29.40 8.50 7.31
N THR A 99 -30.16 7.42 7.49
CA THR A 99 -30.05 6.57 8.68
C THR A 99 -28.61 6.04 8.84
N ALA A 100 -28.11 5.97 10.07
CA ALA A 100 -26.75 5.47 10.35
C ALA A 100 -26.49 4.07 9.75
N SER A 101 -27.50 3.20 9.72
CA SER A 101 -27.41 1.89 9.06
C SER A 101 -27.06 2.02 7.57
N TRP A 102 -27.68 2.96 6.84
CA TRP A 102 -27.41 3.19 5.43
C TRP A 102 -26.07 3.88 5.19
N GLN A 103 -25.65 4.81 6.05
CA GLN A 103 -24.32 5.43 5.96
C GLN A 103 -23.21 4.36 6.11
N ASN A 104 -23.32 3.52 7.15
CA ASN A 104 -22.39 2.42 7.37
C ASN A 104 -22.45 1.40 6.22
N ALA A 105 -23.64 1.09 5.70
CA ALA A 105 -23.78 0.14 4.60
C ALA A 105 -23.12 0.66 3.32
N LEU A 106 -23.29 1.94 2.98
CA LEU A 106 -22.67 2.55 1.80
C LEU A 106 -21.14 2.61 1.92
N SER A 107 -20.62 3.06 3.06
CA SER A 107 -19.16 3.14 3.28
C SER A 107 -18.49 1.76 3.34
N ASN A 108 -19.13 0.77 3.97
CA ASN A 108 -18.56 -0.57 4.08
C ASN A 108 -18.78 -1.42 2.83
N ALA A 109 -19.80 -1.13 2.00
CA ALA A 109 -20.03 -1.84 0.75
C ALA A 109 -18.80 -1.79 -0.17
N VAL A 110 -18.16 -0.62 -0.25
CA VAL A 110 -16.91 -0.44 -1.00
C VAL A 110 -15.81 -1.33 -0.42
N SER A 111 -15.58 -1.30 0.89
CA SER A 111 -14.55 -2.11 1.55
C SER A 111 -14.77 -3.63 1.41
N VAL A 112 -16.02 -4.10 1.38
CA VAL A 112 -16.31 -5.51 1.10
C VAL A 112 -16.05 -5.85 -0.36
N GLY A 113 -16.43 -4.96 -1.28
CA GLY A 113 -16.12 -5.10 -2.71
C GLY A 113 -14.61 -5.15 -2.98
N THR A 114 -13.82 -4.30 -2.31
CA THR A 114 -12.35 -4.29 -2.47
C THR A 114 -11.69 -5.56 -1.94
N ILE A 115 -12.20 -6.18 -0.88
CA ILE A 115 -11.72 -7.50 -0.40
C ILE A 115 -11.92 -8.56 -1.48
N ILE A 116 -13.09 -8.61 -2.10
CA ILE A 116 -13.39 -9.55 -3.19
C ILE A 116 -12.50 -9.26 -4.40
N GLY A 117 -12.34 -7.98 -4.76
CA GLY A 117 -11.45 -7.53 -5.82
C GLY A 117 -9.99 -7.90 -5.60
N ALA A 118 -9.49 -7.81 -4.36
CA ALA A 118 -8.13 -8.19 -4.00
C ALA A 118 -7.88 -9.70 -4.19
N PHE A 119 -8.81 -10.55 -3.76
CA PHE A 119 -8.73 -12.00 -4.03
C PHE A 119 -8.83 -12.32 -5.52
N ALA A 120 -9.76 -11.66 -6.22
CA ALA A 120 -9.94 -11.81 -7.66
C ALA A 120 -8.65 -11.45 -8.41
N ASN A 121 -7.98 -10.36 -8.02
CA ASN A 121 -6.71 -9.94 -8.62
C ASN A 121 -5.64 -11.03 -8.50
N GLY A 122 -5.48 -11.64 -7.32
CA GLY A 122 -4.49 -12.70 -7.11
C GLY A 122 -4.66 -13.88 -8.07
N TYR A 123 -5.90 -14.26 -8.38
CA TYR A 123 -6.20 -15.35 -9.31
C TYR A 123 -6.14 -14.91 -10.79
N PHE A 124 -6.79 -13.80 -11.13
CA PHE A 124 -6.91 -13.35 -12.52
C PHE A 124 -5.58 -12.84 -13.08
N THR A 125 -4.76 -12.15 -12.29
CA THR A 125 -3.47 -11.63 -12.74
C THR A 125 -2.47 -12.75 -13.01
N TYR A 126 -2.51 -13.83 -12.22
CA TYR A 126 -1.71 -15.02 -12.49
C TYR A 126 -2.11 -15.69 -13.82
N LYS A 127 -3.42 -15.77 -14.11
CA LYS A 127 -3.94 -16.49 -15.29
C LYS A 127 -3.91 -15.67 -16.59
N PHE A 128 -4.20 -14.37 -16.52
CA PHE A 128 -4.43 -13.54 -17.70
C PHE A 128 -3.40 -12.43 -17.91
N GLY A 129 -2.53 -12.18 -16.94
CA GLY A 129 -1.53 -11.11 -16.97
C GLY A 129 -2.05 -9.78 -16.45
N TYR A 130 -1.13 -8.88 -16.11
CA TYR A 130 -1.40 -7.60 -15.46
C TYR A 130 -2.20 -6.65 -16.38
N ARG A 131 -1.81 -6.54 -17.65
CA ARG A 131 -2.42 -5.59 -18.59
C ARG A 131 -3.88 -5.92 -18.87
N LYS A 132 -4.19 -7.19 -19.14
CA LYS A 132 -5.58 -7.61 -19.47
C LYS A 132 -6.51 -7.41 -18.28
N VAL A 133 -6.06 -7.78 -17.08
CA VAL A 133 -6.83 -7.59 -15.84
C VAL A 133 -7.03 -6.11 -15.56
N LEU A 134 -6.00 -5.28 -15.68
CA LEU A 134 -6.09 -3.84 -15.52
C LEU A 134 -7.10 -3.18 -16.48
N LEU A 135 -6.99 -3.47 -17.78
CA LEU A 135 -7.89 -2.90 -18.79
C LEU A 135 -9.34 -3.34 -18.58
N THR A 136 -9.55 -4.61 -18.21
CA THR A 136 -10.89 -5.13 -17.91
C THR A 136 -11.47 -4.44 -16.67
N SER A 137 -10.66 -4.24 -15.62
CA SER A 137 -11.06 -3.50 -14.41
C SER A 137 -11.38 -2.04 -14.71
N LEU A 138 -10.66 -1.39 -15.64
CA LEU A 138 -10.95 -0.01 -16.06
C LEU A 138 -12.28 0.10 -16.83
N VAL A 139 -12.63 -0.90 -17.64
CA VAL A 139 -13.95 -0.94 -18.29
C VAL A 139 -15.04 -1.25 -17.27
N ALA A 140 -14.79 -2.19 -16.36
CA ALA A 140 -15.72 -2.56 -15.30
C ALA A 140 -16.03 -1.37 -14.38
N ILE A 141 -15.03 -0.59 -13.96
CA ILE A 141 -15.27 0.59 -13.10
C ILE A 141 -16.13 1.64 -13.81
N CYS A 142 -15.95 1.88 -15.12
CA CYS A 142 -16.83 2.77 -15.88
C CYS A 142 -18.30 2.34 -15.82
N GLY A 143 -18.57 1.04 -15.96
CA GLY A 143 -19.92 0.48 -15.85
C GLY A 143 -20.47 0.54 -14.43
N CYS A 144 -19.64 0.34 -13.41
CA CYS A 144 -20.06 0.43 -12.01
C CYS A 144 -20.40 1.88 -11.61
N ILE A 145 -19.59 2.86 -12.06
CA ILE A 145 -19.86 4.29 -11.86
C ILE A 145 -21.20 4.69 -12.49
N PHE A 146 -21.56 4.12 -13.65
CA PHE A 146 -22.87 4.36 -14.28
C PHE A 146 -24.04 3.98 -13.37
N ILE A 147 -23.94 2.86 -12.65
CA ILE A 147 -24.96 2.42 -11.69
C ILE A 147 -25.05 3.42 -10.54
N SER A 148 -23.91 3.87 -9.99
CA SER A 148 -23.86 4.87 -8.91
C SER A 148 -24.42 6.23 -9.35
N PHE A 149 -24.11 6.68 -10.58
CA PHE A 149 -24.57 7.95 -11.13
C PHE A 149 -26.09 7.99 -11.39
N PHE A 150 -26.65 6.91 -11.95
CA PHE A 150 -28.08 6.80 -12.26
C PHE A 150 -28.90 6.14 -11.14
N SER A 151 -28.33 5.98 -9.95
CA SER A 151 -29.03 5.36 -8.83
C SER A 151 -30.33 6.12 -8.50
N PRO A 152 -31.50 5.45 -8.50
CA PRO A 152 -32.77 6.06 -8.13
C PRO A 152 -33.11 5.84 -6.65
N SER A 153 -32.38 4.95 -5.96
CA SER A 153 -32.65 4.56 -4.57
C SER A 153 -31.37 4.15 -3.84
N LEU A 154 -31.41 4.23 -2.50
CA LEU A 154 -30.30 3.82 -1.63
C LEU A 154 -29.81 2.38 -1.87
N PRO A 155 -30.68 1.36 -2.06
CA PRO A 155 -30.24 0.01 -2.40
C PRO A 155 -29.46 -0.06 -3.72
N VAL A 156 -29.90 0.65 -4.76
CA VAL A 156 -29.18 0.65 -6.06
C VAL A 156 -27.83 1.34 -5.92
N LEU A 157 -27.76 2.43 -5.14
CA LEU A 157 -26.50 3.07 -4.83
C LEU A 157 -25.56 2.13 -4.06
N LEU A 158 -26.07 1.37 -3.08
CA LEU A 158 -25.28 0.39 -2.35
C LEU A 158 -24.72 -0.71 -3.27
N VAL A 159 -25.52 -1.22 -4.20
CA VAL A 159 -25.05 -2.19 -5.20
C VAL A 159 -24.00 -1.56 -6.10
N GLY A 160 -24.19 -0.32 -6.56
CA GLY A 160 -23.21 0.42 -7.35
C GLY A 160 -21.87 0.57 -6.62
N GLN A 161 -21.91 0.96 -5.34
CA GLN A 161 -20.72 1.11 -4.49
C GLN A 161 -20.00 -0.21 -4.22
N PHE A 162 -20.75 -1.27 -3.93
CA PHE A 162 -20.21 -2.62 -3.79
C PHE A 162 -19.48 -3.07 -5.06
N LEU A 163 -20.11 -2.86 -6.23
CA LEU A 163 -19.53 -3.25 -7.52
C LEU A 163 -18.32 -2.38 -7.88
N CYS A 164 -18.32 -1.08 -7.56
CA CYS A 164 -17.15 -0.21 -7.72
C CYS A 164 -15.96 -0.67 -6.86
N GLY A 165 -16.22 -1.23 -5.67
CA GLY A 165 -15.20 -1.79 -4.80
C GLY A 165 -14.36 -2.89 -5.47
N ILE A 166 -14.95 -3.71 -6.34
CA ILE A 166 -14.25 -4.86 -6.95
C ILE A 166 -13.08 -4.38 -7.84
N PRO A 167 -13.25 -3.50 -8.85
CA PRO A 167 -12.13 -2.96 -9.60
C PRO A 167 -11.13 -2.18 -8.75
N TRP A 168 -11.56 -1.43 -7.73
CA TRP A 168 -10.64 -0.71 -6.85
C TRP A 168 -9.74 -1.67 -6.06
N GLY A 169 -10.27 -2.78 -5.55
CA GLY A 169 -9.45 -3.81 -4.88
C GLY A 169 -8.38 -4.41 -5.81
N VAL A 170 -8.69 -4.53 -7.10
CA VAL A 170 -7.71 -4.94 -8.12
C VAL A 170 -6.61 -3.90 -8.28
N PHE A 171 -6.96 -2.61 -8.43
CA PHE A 171 -5.97 -1.54 -8.55
C PHE A 171 -5.09 -1.40 -7.29
N ALA A 172 -5.69 -1.47 -6.10
CA ALA A 172 -5.03 -1.31 -4.81
C ALA A 172 -3.97 -2.38 -4.53
N THR A 173 -4.15 -3.59 -5.06
CA THR A 173 -3.21 -4.70 -4.89
C THR A 173 -2.21 -4.78 -6.05
N MET A 174 -2.63 -4.46 -7.26
CA MET A 174 -1.81 -4.57 -8.45
C MET A 174 -0.75 -3.48 -8.57
N ALA A 175 -1.07 -2.24 -8.21
CA ALA A 175 -0.13 -1.13 -8.30
C ALA A 175 1.15 -1.33 -7.47
N PRO A 176 1.10 -1.67 -6.16
CA PRO A 176 2.32 -1.94 -5.38
C PRO A 176 3.04 -3.21 -5.84
N ALA A 177 2.32 -4.25 -6.28
CA ALA A 177 2.93 -5.48 -6.79
C ALA A 177 3.76 -5.20 -8.06
N TYR A 178 3.16 -4.54 -9.05
CA TYR A 178 3.84 -4.18 -10.29
C TYR A 178 5.00 -3.20 -10.07
N ALA A 179 4.83 -2.19 -9.19
CA ALA A 179 5.92 -1.29 -8.83
C ALA A 179 7.10 -2.04 -8.20
N SER A 180 6.85 -3.11 -7.43
CA SER A 180 7.90 -3.93 -6.83
C SER A 180 8.61 -4.85 -7.84
N GLU A 181 7.90 -5.30 -8.88
CA GLU A 181 8.42 -6.21 -9.92
C GLU A 181 9.21 -5.48 -11.02
N VAL A 182 8.82 -4.26 -11.37
CA VAL A 182 9.34 -3.53 -12.54
C VAL A 182 10.43 -2.52 -12.18
N CYS A 183 10.55 -2.15 -10.90
CA CYS A 183 11.47 -1.09 -10.48
C CYS A 183 12.67 -1.62 -9.68
N PRO A 184 13.88 -1.06 -9.94
CA PRO A 184 15.10 -1.43 -9.22
C PRO A 184 14.98 -1.08 -7.73
N MET A 185 15.77 -1.78 -6.90
CA MET A 185 15.71 -1.71 -5.43
C MET A 185 15.77 -0.28 -4.90
N ALA A 186 16.64 0.56 -5.46
CA ALA A 186 16.82 1.96 -5.06
C ALA A 186 15.57 2.84 -5.24
N LEU A 187 14.68 2.49 -6.17
CA LEU A 187 13.45 3.25 -6.46
C LEU A 187 12.20 2.67 -5.79
N ARG A 188 12.26 1.41 -5.35
CA ARG A 188 11.11 0.67 -4.82
C ARG A 188 10.48 1.35 -3.61
N GLY A 189 11.29 1.79 -2.65
CA GLY A 189 10.80 2.50 -1.45
C GLY A 189 10.09 3.81 -1.79
N TYR A 190 10.55 4.53 -2.80
CA TYR A 190 9.96 5.82 -3.20
C TYR A 190 8.67 5.64 -4.01
N LEU A 191 8.63 4.67 -4.91
CA LEU A 191 7.44 4.37 -5.73
C LEU A 191 6.32 3.73 -4.91
N THR A 192 6.65 2.94 -3.90
CA THR A 192 5.64 2.43 -2.95
C THR A 192 5.08 3.56 -2.08
N VAL A 193 5.86 4.58 -1.73
CA VAL A 193 5.31 5.79 -1.10
C VAL A 193 4.47 6.63 -2.08
N TYR A 194 4.80 6.64 -3.37
CA TYR A 194 3.99 7.32 -4.38
C TYR A 194 2.53 6.83 -4.40
N VAL A 195 2.29 5.55 -4.10
CA VAL A 195 0.93 5.01 -3.90
C VAL A 195 0.16 5.79 -2.84
N ASN A 196 0.79 6.12 -1.70
CA ASN A 196 0.15 6.92 -0.65
C ASN A 196 -0.10 8.37 -1.11
N LEU A 197 0.76 8.91 -1.97
CA LEU A 197 0.56 10.23 -2.55
C LEU A 197 -0.65 10.25 -3.49
N CYS A 198 -0.86 9.19 -4.29
CA CYS A 198 -2.04 9.05 -5.12
C CYS A 198 -3.33 9.04 -4.29
N TRP A 199 -3.34 8.36 -3.14
CA TRP A 199 -4.45 8.43 -2.19
C TRP A 199 -4.72 9.86 -1.73
N ALA A 200 -3.70 10.58 -1.25
CA ALA A 200 -3.84 11.95 -0.78
C ALA A 200 -4.35 12.91 -1.88
N ILE A 201 -3.84 12.77 -3.11
CA ILE A 201 -4.29 13.55 -4.28
C ILE A 201 -5.76 13.26 -4.58
N GLY A 202 -6.19 12.00 -4.57
CA GLY A 202 -7.59 11.62 -4.79
C GLY A 202 -8.53 12.25 -3.76
N GLN A 203 -8.16 12.17 -2.49
CA GLN A 203 -8.91 12.78 -1.39
C GLN A 203 -9.00 14.31 -1.53
N LEU A 204 -7.89 14.98 -1.89
CA LEU A 204 -7.84 16.42 -2.12
C LEU A 204 -8.76 16.85 -3.27
N ILE A 205 -8.74 16.12 -4.39
CA ILE A 205 -9.59 16.40 -5.55
C ILE A 205 -11.07 16.21 -5.18
N SER A 206 -11.41 15.15 -4.44
CA SER A 206 -12.77 14.93 -3.95
C SER A 206 -13.25 16.06 -3.06
N ALA A 207 -12.43 16.48 -2.09
CA ALA A 207 -12.78 17.60 -1.23
C ALA A 207 -12.93 18.92 -2.01
N GLY A 208 -12.07 19.18 -3.00
CA GLY A 208 -12.15 20.36 -3.86
C GLY A 208 -13.39 20.37 -4.75
N VAL A 209 -13.75 19.23 -5.36
CA VAL A 209 -14.99 19.09 -6.12
C VAL A 209 -16.19 19.31 -5.22
N GLN A 210 -16.22 18.70 -4.03
CA GLN A 210 -17.29 18.91 -3.07
C GLN A 210 -17.40 20.37 -2.62
N ALA A 211 -16.27 21.07 -2.45
CA ALA A 211 -16.25 22.52 -2.18
C ALA A 211 -17.03 23.28 -3.24
N GLY A 212 -16.73 23.03 -4.52
CA GLY A 212 -17.35 23.73 -5.65
C GLY A 212 -18.84 23.46 -5.76
N PHE A 213 -19.30 22.24 -5.46
CA PHE A 213 -20.70 21.84 -5.58
C PHE A 213 -21.52 21.95 -4.28
N SER A 214 -20.91 22.33 -3.16
CA SER A 214 -21.58 22.46 -1.85
C SER A 214 -22.76 23.45 -1.87
N ASN A 215 -22.62 24.57 -2.60
CA ASN A 215 -23.65 25.60 -2.72
C ASN A 215 -24.61 25.39 -3.91
N THR A 216 -24.42 24.34 -4.71
CA THR A 216 -25.27 24.09 -5.88
C THR A 216 -26.53 23.35 -5.45
N THR A 217 -27.69 23.94 -5.72
CA THR A 217 -29.00 23.33 -5.45
C THR A 217 -29.44 22.43 -6.62
N GLY A 218 -30.12 21.32 -6.30
CA GLY A 218 -30.65 20.37 -7.30
C GLY A 218 -29.89 19.04 -7.44
N HIS A 219 -30.42 18.14 -8.27
CA HIS A 219 -29.92 16.76 -8.45
C HIS A 219 -28.49 16.69 -9.02
N TRP A 220 -28.04 17.73 -9.72
CA TRP A 220 -26.70 17.78 -10.29
C TRP A 220 -25.60 17.94 -9.23
N SER A 221 -25.92 18.40 -8.02
CA SER A 221 -24.91 18.63 -6.98
C SER A 221 -24.25 17.34 -6.48
N TYR A 222 -24.96 16.21 -6.51
CA TYR A 222 -24.41 14.89 -6.16
C TYR A 222 -24.09 14.03 -7.39
N ARG A 223 -24.73 14.27 -8.54
CA ARG A 223 -24.45 13.53 -9.78
C ARG A 223 -23.14 13.95 -10.44
N ILE A 224 -22.81 15.24 -10.47
CA ILE A 224 -21.57 15.72 -11.11
C ILE A 224 -20.32 15.14 -10.44
N PRO A 225 -20.20 15.09 -9.09
CA PRO A 225 -19.04 14.44 -8.47
C PRO A 225 -18.92 12.94 -8.80
N PHE A 226 -20.02 12.21 -8.98
CA PHE A 226 -19.96 10.85 -9.54
C PHE A 226 -19.49 10.84 -11.00
N ALA A 227 -19.94 11.78 -11.85
CA ALA A 227 -19.51 11.84 -13.25
C ALA A 227 -18.02 12.19 -13.40
N ILE A 228 -17.46 13.00 -12.49
CA ILE A 228 -16.03 13.33 -12.48
C ILE A 228 -15.18 12.08 -12.28
N GLN A 229 -15.70 11.01 -11.64
CA GLN A 229 -14.98 9.74 -11.55
C GLN A 229 -14.66 9.16 -12.94
N TRP A 230 -15.47 9.40 -13.99
CA TRP A 230 -15.16 8.95 -15.35
C TRP A 230 -13.98 9.67 -16.01
N ALA A 231 -13.54 10.81 -15.46
CA ALA A 231 -12.40 11.55 -16.01
C ALA A 231 -11.06 10.79 -15.84
N TRP A 232 -10.98 9.81 -14.94
CA TRP A 232 -9.76 9.05 -14.67
C TRP A 232 -9.64 7.75 -15.49
N PRO A 233 -10.65 6.85 -15.54
CA PRO A 233 -10.52 5.59 -16.24
C PRO A 233 -10.27 5.77 -17.74
N VAL A 234 -10.87 6.76 -18.39
CA VAL A 234 -10.79 6.92 -19.86
C VAL A 234 -9.38 7.28 -20.33
N PRO A 235 -8.71 8.33 -19.81
CA PRO A 235 -7.32 8.61 -20.16
C PRO A 235 -6.38 7.48 -19.75
N LEU A 236 -6.57 6.90 -18.55
CA LEU A 236 -5.76 5.78 -18.08
C LEU A 236 -5.89 4.56 -19.00
N PHE A 237 -7.09 4.25 -19.48
CA PHE A 237 -7.32 3.15 -20.42
C PHE A 237 -6.54 3.37 -21.72
N ILE A 238 -6.59 4.57 -22.30
CA ILE A 238 -5.85 4.88 -23.53
C ILE A 238 -4.35 4.71 -23.32
N VAL A 239 -3.80 5.27 -22.24
CA VAL A 239 -2.36 5.22 -21.98
C VAL A 239 -1.91 3.78 -21.66
N LEU A 240 -2.64 3.07 -20.80
CA LEU A 240 -2.33 1.70 -20.39
C LEU A 240 -2.62 0.68 -21.50
N PHE A 241 -3.47 1.01 -22.47
CA PHE A 241 -3.62 0.21 -23.67
C PHE A 241 -2.30 0.12 -24.43
N PHE A 242 -1.45 1.16 -24.39
CA PHE A 242 -0.12 1.09 -24.98
C PHE A 242 0.94 0.49 -24.04
N ALA A 243 0.63 0.21 -22.77
CA ALA A 243 1.60 -0.37 -21.85
C ALA A 243 2.10 -1.75 -22.32
N PRO A 244 3.40 -2.05 -22.19
CA PRO A 244 3.87 -3.42 -22.28
C PRO A 244 3.32 -4.27 -21.13
N GLU A 245 3.10 -5.56 -21.36
CA GLU A 245 2.78 -6.53 -20.31
C GLU A 245 4.03 -6.82 -19.47
N SER A 246 3.87 -7.23 -18.20
CA SER A 246 5.02 -7.53 -17.32
C SER A 246 5.91 -8.62 -17.95
N PRO A 247 7.24 -8.40 -18.11
CA PRO A 247 8.17 -9.43 -18.58
C PRO A 247 8.10 -10.73 -17.76
N TRP A 248 7.92 -10.59 -16.44
CA TRP A 248 7.78 -11.71 -15.51
C TRP A 248 6.58 -12.59 -15.82
N TYR A 249 5.48 -12.01 -16.32
CA TYR A 249 4.32 -12.79 -16.74
C TYR A 249 4.66 -13.68 -17.94
N TYR A 250 5.33 -13.13 -18.96
CA TYR A 250 5.73 -13.89 -20.14
C TYR A 250 6.72 -15.01 -19.80
N VAL A 251 7.68 -14.75 -18.90
CA VAL A 251 8.60 -15.78 -18.40
C VAL A 251 7.88 -16.89 -17.64
N ARG A 252 6.86 -16.55 -16.83
CA ARG A 252 6.07 -17.53 -16.08
C ARG A 252 5.28 -18.48 -16.98
N ILE A 253 4.66 -17.96 -18.04
CA ILE A 253 3.90 -18.76 -19.02
C ILE A 253 4.80 -19.49 -20.04
N GLY A 254 6.12 -19.24 -20.03
CA GLY A 254 7.09 -19.86 -20.95
C GLY A 254 7.18 -19.18 -22.33
N ASP A 255 6.64 -17.97 -22.48
CA ASP A 255 6.68 -17.19 -23.72
C ASP A 255 7.91 -16.25 -23.73
N TYR A 256 9.08 -16.84 -23.95
CA TYR A 256 10.36 -16.13 -23.87
C TYR A 256 10.53 -15.06 -24.98
N GLU A 257 9.88 -15.24 -26.13
CA GLU A 257 9.97 -14.29 -27.24
C GLU A 257 9.25 -12.97 -26.92
N ASN A 258 8.04 -13.04 -26.34
CA ASN A 258 7.33 -11.84 -25.90
C ASN A 258 7.93 -11.25 -24.63
N ALA A 259 8.57 -12.06 -23.78
CA ALA A 259 9.36 -11.57 -22.65
C ALA A 259 10.53 -10.69 -23.14
N GLU A 260 11.32 -11.15 -24.12
CA GLU A 260 12.43 -10.38 -24.71
C GLU A 260 11.95 -9.06 -25.31
N LYS A 261 10.83 -9.09 -26.06
CA LYS A 261 10.21 -7.89 -26.63
C LYS A 261 9.75 -6.90 -25.54
N SER A 262 9.17 -7.39 -24.45
CA SER A 262 8.73 -6.55 -23.34
C SER A 262 9.91 -5.91 -22.60
N ILE A 263 10.97 -6.70 -22.31
CA ILE A 263 12.22 -6.22 -21.70
C ILE A 263 12.87 -5.15 -22.58
N THR A 264 12.94 -5.38 -23.88
CA THR A 264 13.51 -4.41 -24.84
C THR A 264 12.71 -3.10 -24.85
N ARG A 265 11.38 -3.19 -24.71
CA ARG A 265 10.51 -2.00 -24.68
C ARG A 265 10.61 -1.21 -23.38
N LEU A 266 10.77 -1.91 -22.25
CA LEU A 266 10.93 -1.33 -20.91
C LEU A 266 12.35 -0.81 -20.65
N SER A 267 13.35 -1.44 -21.24
CA SER A 267 14.75 -1.04 -21.10
C SER A 267 15.03 0.24 -21.89
N SER A 268 15.88 1.07 -21.30
CA SER A 268 16.48 2.25 -21.93
C SER A 268 17.83 1.92 -22.57
N SER A 269 18.34 0.71 -22.33
CA SER A 269 19.65 0.29 -22.79
C SER A 269 19.59 -0.15 -24.25
N THR A 270 20.34 0.54 -25.11
CA THR A 270 20.51 0.23 -26.53
C THR A 270 21.57 -0.86 -26.74
N THR A 271 22.16 -1.40 -25.67
CA THR A 271 23.25 -2.39 -25.76
C THR A 271 22.71 -3.71 -26.33
N PRO A 272 23.23 -4.18 -27.49
CA PRO A 272 22.85 -5.46 -28.06
C PRO A 272 23.09 -6.60 -27.05
N GLY A 273 22.09 -7.45 -26.83
CA GLY A 273 22.21 -8.62 -25.93
C GLY A 273 21.85 -8.38 -24.45
N HIS A 274 21.68 -7.12 -24.01
CA HIS A 274 21.28 -6.84 -22.62
C HIS A 274 19.88 -7.39 -22.29
N ALA A 275 18.95 -7.34 -23.25
CA ALA A 275 17.63 -7.93 -23.10
C ALA A 275 17.67 -9.46 -22.94
N LYS A 276 18.60 -10.14 -23.64
CA LYS A 276 18.79 -11.59 -23.52
C LYS A 276 19.43 -11.98 -22.18
N GLN A 277 20.40 -11.21 -21.70
CA GLN A 277 20.98 -11.41 -20.37
C GLN A 277 19.93 -11.21 -19.27
N ALA A 278 19.15 -10.13 -19.34
CA ALA A 278 18.06 -9.89 -18.39
C ALA A 278 16.99 -10.99 -18.46
N LEU A 279 16.66 -11.49 -19.65
CA LEU A 279 15.74 -12.61 -19.83
C LEU A 279 16.31 -13.90 -19.22
N ALA A 280 17.58 -14.22 -19.46
CA ALA A 280 18.22 -15.40 -18.89
C ALA A 280 18.22 -15.37 -17.35
N MET A 281 18.53 -14.20 -16.76
CA MET A 281 18.41 -13.99 -15.31
C MET A 281 16.96 -14.21 -14.84
N MET A 282 15.96 -13.65 -15.51
CA MET A 282 14.55 -13.86 -15.16
C MET A 282 14.11 -15.32 -15.28
N ILE A 283 14.60 -16.06 -16.28
CA ILE A 283 14.30 -17.48 -16.46
C ILE A 283 14.89 -18.29 -15.30
N HIS A 284 16.18 -18.07 -15.00
CA HIS A 284 16.85 -18.72 -13.89
C HIS A 284 16.15 -18.43 -12.55
N THR A 285 15.83 -17.15 -12.28
CA THR A 285 15.06 -16.77 -11.09
C THR A 285 13.68 -17.42 -11.08
N ASN A 286 12.97 -17.50 -12.21
CA ASN A 286 11.65 -18.11 -12.28
C ASN A 286 11.70 -19.65 -12.13
N GLU A 287 12.78 -20.32 -12.53
CA GLU A 287 12.98 -21.76 -12.31
C GLU A 287 13.28 -22.05 -10.84
N ILE A 288 14.12 -21.23 -10.20
CA ILE A 288 14.33 -21.25 -8.76
C ILE A 288 12.99 -21.00 -8.05
N GLU A 289 12.26 -19.94 -8.42
CA GLU A 289 10.93 -19.64 -7.88
C GLU A 289 9.97 -20.81 -8.09
N LYS A 290 9.86 -21.40 -9.28
CA LYS A 290 8.98 -22.56 -9.55
C LYS A 290 9.35 -23.77 -8.70
N SER A 291 10.63 -24.06 -8.51
CA SER A 291 11.09 -25.16 -7.65
C SER A 291 10.72 -24.93 -6.17
N ILE A 292 10.71 -23.67 -5.74
CA ILE A 292 10.31 -23.25 -4.41
C ILE A 292 8.78 -23.16 -4.28
N ASP A 293 8.07 -22.82 -5.35
CA ASP A 293 6.63 -22.51 -5.37
C ASP A 293 5.75 -23.74 -5.65
N GLN A 294 6.34 -24.86 -6.09
CA GLN A 294 5.68 -26.17 -6.14
C GLN A 294 5.16 -26.56 -4.74
N GLY A 295 3.88 -26.31 -4.49
CA GLY A 295 3.17 -26.65 -3.25
C GLY A 295 2.69 -25.48 -2.39
N THR A 296 2.82 -24.20 -2.82
CA THR A 296 2.41 -23.06 -1.98
C THR A 296 0.91 -22.79 -1.97
N SER A 297 0.30 -22.88 -0.79
CA SER A 297 -1.07 -22.45 -0.51
C SER A 297 -1.09 -21.13 0.25
N TYR A 298 -2.23 -20.43 0.25
CA TYR A 298 -2.46 -19.30 1.18
C TYR A 298 -2.28 -19.71 2.65
N LEU A 299 -2.44 -21.00 2.96
CA LEU A 299 -2.19 -21.56 4.29
C LEU A 299 -0.70 -21.50 4.68
N ASP A 300 0.22 -21.48 3.71
CA ASP A 300 1.65 -21.44 3.99
C ASP A 300 2.10 -20.03 4.40
N CYS A 301 1.35 -18.99 4.04
CA CYS A 301 1.54 -17.63 4.60
C CYS A 301 1.38 -17.60 6.14
N PHE A 302 0.71 -18.61 6.72
CA PHE A 302 0.50 -18.73 8.17
C PHE A 302 1.38 -19.79 8.83
N ARG A 303 2.36 -20.37 8.11
CA ARG A 303 3.25 -21.41 8.63
C ARG A 303 4.70 -20.93 8.74
N GLY A 304 5.42 -21.46 9.73
CA GLY A 304 6.85 -21.24 9.92
C GLY A 304 7.29 -19.77 9.98
N VAL A 305 8.37 -19.46 9.26
CA VAL A 305 9.00 -18.13 9.19
C VAL A 305 8.11 -17.11 8.48
N ASP A 306 7.35 -17.54 7.47
CA ASP A 306 6.45 -16.67 6.71
C ASP A 306 5.23 -16.23 7.52
N ARG A 307 4.86 -16.95 8.59
CA ARG A 307 3.87 -16.50 9.57
C ARG A 307 4.29 -15.17 10.20
N ARG A 308 5.56 -15.05 10.60
CA ARG A 308 6.10 -13.83 11.23
C ARG A 308 6.09 -12.66 10.23
N ARG A 309 6.44 -12.91 8.97
CA ARG A 309 6.42 -11.89 7.91
C ARG A 309 5.02 -11.41 7.58
N THR A 310 4.10 -12.35 7.39
CA THR A 310 2.70 -12.06 7.08
C THR A 310 2.03 -11.35 8.26
N GLU A 311 2.32 -11.75 9.50
CA GLU A 311 1.88 -11.04 10.70
C GLU A 311 2.37 -9.59 10.68
N ILE A 312 3.66 -9.36 10.43
CA ILE A 312 4.23 -8.01 10.39
C ILE A 312 3.55 -7.14 9.34
N ALA A 313 3.37 -7.68 8.12
CA ALA A 313 2.73 -6.97 7.03
C ALA A 313 1.24 -6.67 7.32
N CYS A 314 0.49 -7.63 7.88
CA CYS A 314 -0.91 -7.42 8.27
C CYS A 314 -1.05 -6.37 9.38
N MET A 315 -0.21 -6.45 10.40
CA MET A 315 -0.27 -5.52 11.54
C MET A 315 0.16 -4.11 11.15
N ALA A 316 1.17 -3.96 10.28
CA ALA A 316 1.57 -2.65 9.75
C ALA A 316 0.43 -1.96 8.99
N PHE A 317 -0.37 -2.72 8.24
CA PHE A 317 -1.54 -2.19 7.54
C PHE A 317 -2.72 -1.94 8.49
N ALA A 318 -3.01 -2.86 9.40
CA ALA A 318 -4.08 -2.70 10.38
C ALA A 318 -3.86 -1.50 11.31
N ALA A 319 -2.60 -1.18 11.64
CA ALA A 319 -2.25 -0.02 12.44
C ALA A 319 -2.73 1.31 11.82
N GLN A 320 -2.85 1.42 10.49
CA GLN A 320 -3.29 2.67 9.84
C GLN A 320 -4.72 3.06 10.26
N PRO A 321 -5.77 2.23 10.13
CA PRO A 321 -7.08 2.51 10.71
C PRO A 321 -7.05 2.79 12.20
N PHE A 322 -6.33 1.96 12.97
CA PHE A 322 -6.32 2.02 14.43
C PHE A 322 -5.51 3.17 15.04
N CYS A 323 -4.63 3.83 14.27
CA CYS A 323 -3.90 5.01 14.73
C CYS A 323 -4.69 6.32 14.60
N GLY A 324 -6.02 6.24 14.38
CA GLY A 324 -6.92 7.40 14.33
C GLY A 324 -7.20 7.95 12.94
N SER A 325 -6.82 7.25 11.87
CA SER A 325 -7.09 7.71 10.49
C SER A 325 -8.57 7.82 10.15
N SER A 326 -9.43 7.05 10.80
CA SER A 326 -10.89 7.23 10.67
C SER A 326 -11.36 8.57 11.25
N MET A 327 -10.69 9.09 12.27
CA MET A 327 -10.97 10.41 12.85
C MET A 327 -10.39 11.54 11.98
N GLY A 328 -9.18 11.34 11.44
CA GLY A 328 -8.54 12.28 10.52
C GLY A 328 -9.10 12.27 9.10
N GLY A 329 -9.77 11.20 8.67
CA GLY A 329 -10.38 11.07 7.34
C GLY A 329 -11.70 11.81 7.18
N THR A 330 -12.36 12.17 8.29
CA THR A 330 -13.53 13.05 8.31
C THR A 330 -13.29 14.29 9.19
N PRO A 331 -12.30 15.15 8.88
CA PRO A 331 -11.93 16.25 9.76
C PRO A 331 -13.07 17.23 9.94
N THR A 332 -13.82 17.54 8.87
CA THR A 332 -14.96 18.47 8.91
C THR A 332 -16.02 18.05 9.93
N PHE A 333 -16.40 16.77 9.94
CA PHE A 333 -17.41 16.27 10.88
C PHE A 333 -16.90 16.35 12.32
N PHE A 334 -15.65 15.97 12.55
CA PHE A 334 -15.03 16.11 13.87
C PHE A 334 -14.97 17.57 14.33
N PHE A 335 -14.57 18.50 13.47
CA PHE A 335 -14.46 19.93 13.80
C PHE A 335 -15.82 20.55 14.11
N VAL A 336 -16.86 20.22 13.36
CA VAL A 336 -18.23 20.67 13.65
C VAL A 336 -18.71 20.11 14.98
N GLN A 337 -18.45 18.83 15.28
CA GLN A 337 -18.82 18.23 16.56
C GLN A 337 -17.98 18.73 17.74
N ALA A 338 -16.76 19.18 17.47
CA ALA A 338 -15.94 19.91 18.43
C ALA A 338 -16.48 21.32 18.69
N GLY A 339 -17.43 21.83 17.91
CA GLY A 339 -18.07 23.13 18.12
C GLY A 339 -17.48 24.27 17.29
N LEU A 340 -16.74 23.97 16.21
CA LEU A 340 -16.28 24.97 15.24
C LEU A 340 -17.37 25.31 14.22
N PRO A 341 -17.41 26.56 13.72
CA PRO A 341 -18.28 26.92 12.60
C PRO A 341 -18.02 26.04 11.37
N GLU A 342 -19.08 25.70 10.64
CA GLU A 342 -19.00 24.81 9.46
C GLU A 342 -18.05 25.35 8.38
N SER A 343 -18.07 26.66 8.13
CA SER A 343 -17.21 27.32 7.14
C SER A 343 -15.72 27.21 7.47
N ILE A 344 -15.37 27.32 8.74
CA ILE A 344 -13.98 27.21 9.22
C ILE A 344 -13.55 25.74 9.21
N SER A 345 -14.42 24.84 9.67
CA SER A 345 -14.20 23.40 9.67
C SER A 345 -13.88 22.88 8.26
N PHE A 346 -14.63 23.36 7.27
CA PHE A 346 -14.40 23.01 5.87
C PHE A 346 -13.03 23.51 5.36
N ARG A 347 -12.71 24.78 5.60
CA ARG A 347 -11.42 25.37 5.19
C ARG A 347 -10.23 24.67 5.86
N MET A 348 -10.35 24.32 7.14
CA MET A 348 -9.33 23.56 7.87
C MET A 348 -9.20 22.14 7.31
N SER A 349 -10.30 21.48 6.95
CA SER A 349 -10.25 20.15 6.32
C SER A 349 -9.51 20.18 4.98
N VAL A 350 -9.81 21.15 4.11
CA VAL A 350 -9.11 21.32 2.83
C VAL A 350 -7.62 21.65 3.06
N GLY A 351 -7.32 22.54 4.00
CA GLY A 351 -5.94 22.83 4.41
C GLY A 351 -5.20 21.58 4.93
N GLY A 352 -5.88 20.74 5.70
CA GLY A 352 -5.37 19.47 6.19
C GLY A 352 -5.02 18.51 5.04
N LEU A 353 -5.88 18.35 4.04
CA LEU A 353 -5.58 17.53 2.87
C LEU A 353 -4.41 18.08 2.04
N GLY A 354 -4.21 19.40 2.02
CA GLY A 354 -3.01 20.03 1.48
C GLY A 354 -1.75 19.64 2.26
N ILE A 355 -1.81 19.72 3.60
CA ILE A 355 -0.74 19.27 4.49
C ILE A 355 -0.44 17.78 4.30
N ALA A 356 -1.46 16.94 4.09
CA ALA A 356 -1.29 15.51 3.81
C ALA A 356 -0.48 15.25 2.52
N SER A 357 -0.77 16.02 1.47
CA SER A 357 -0.06 15.92 0.19
C SER A 357 1.41 16.33 0.33
N VAL A 358 1.66 17.46 0.99
CA VAL A 358 3.03 17.95 1.27
C VAL A 358 3.77 17.00 2.23
N GLY A 359 3.10 16.50 3.26
CA GLY A 359 3.65 15.55 4.22
C GLY A 359 4.13 14.26 3.56
N THR A 360 3.38 13.77 2.58
CA THR A 360 3.79 12.59 1.80
C THR A 360 5.04 12.86 0.97
N ILE A 361 5.18 14.05 0.39
CA ILE A 361 6.41 14.45 -0.33
C ILE A 361 7.59 14.54 0.64
N ILE A 362 7.39 15.13 1.83
CA ILE A 362 8.43 15.19 2.87
C ILE A 362 8.84 13.78 3.31
N SER A 363 7.90 12.82 3.33
CA SER A 363 8.20 11.43 3.67
C SER A 363 9.31 10.84 2.79
N TRP A 364 9.38 11.19 1.49
CA TRP A 364 10.47 10.74 0.62
C TRP A 364 11.85 11.14 1.13
N TRP A 365 11.97 12.35 1.69
CA TRP A 365 13.23 12.84 2.26
C TRP A 365 13.54 12.23 3.61
N LEU A 366 12.52 11.73 4.32
CA LEU A 366 12.66 11.09 5.62
C LEU A 366 12.99 9.59 5.50
N LEU A 367 12.56 8.90 4.45
CA LEU A 367 12.81 7.46 4.23
C LEU A 367 14.26 6.99 4.49
N PRO A 368 15.31 7.78 4.19
CA PRO A 368 16.69 7.41 4.50
C PRO A 368 17.04 7.33 5.99
N LEU A 369 16.16 7.77 6.91
CA LEU A 369 16.38 7.75 8.37
C LEU A 369 16.06 6.40 9.05
N GLY A 370 15.52 5.44 8.31
CA GLY A 370 15.11 4.12 8.83
C GLY A 370 13.61 3.93 8.84
N ARG A 371 13.15 2.79 8.32
CA ARG A 371 11.72 2.48 8.19
C ARG A 371 11.13 2.24 9.57
N ARG A 372 11.84 1.48 10.42
CA ARG A 372 11.40 1.19 11.79
C ARG A 372 11.39 2.45 12.63
N THR A 373 12.46 3.25 12.54
CA THR A 373 12.60 4.51 13.28
C THR A 373 11.45 5.47 12.96
N LEU A 374 11.19 5.71 11.68
CA LEU A 374 10.09 6.59 11.26
C LEU A 374 8.72 6.08 11.70
N TYR A 375 8.47 4.78 11.53
CA TYR A 375 7.17 4.21 11.88
C TYR A 375 6.91 4.24 13.39
N LEU A 376 7.95 4.01 14.20
CA LEU A 376 7.87 4.03 15.66
C LEU A 376 7.69 5.44 16.22
N TRP A 377 8.52 6.39 15.78
CA TRP A 377 8.37 7.80 16.16
C TRP A 377 7.04 8.37 15.65
N GLY A 378 6.61 7.97 14.45
CA GLY A 378 5.29 8.28 13.90
C GLY A 378 4.16 7.84 14.83
N LEU A 379 4.07 6.55 15.15
CA LEU A 379 3.05 6.03 16.07
C LEU A 379 3.12 6.66 17.46
N GLY A 380 4.32 6.93 17.99
CA GLY A 380 4.51 7.60 19.28
C GLY A 380 3.96 9.03 19.27
N LEU A 381 4.30 9.82 18.26
CA LEU A 381 3.80 11.18 18.08
C LEU A 381 2.29 11.21 17.84
N LEU A 382 1.75 10.32 17.00
CA LEU A 382 0.30 10.22 16.77
C LEU A 382 -0.44 9.89 18.07
N THR A 383 0.08 8.95 18.86
CA THR A 383 -0.46 8.60 20.17
C THR A 383 -0.46 9.82 21.09
N ALA A 384 0.66 10.54 21.20
CA ALA A 384 0.76 11.73 22.03
C ALA A 384 -0.25 12.82 21.61
N VAL A 385 -0.36 13.09 20.31
CA VAL A 385 -1.32 14.09 19.78
C VAL A 385 -2.76 13.68 20.06
N LEU A 386 -3.13 12.41 19.86
CA LEU A 386 -4.49 11.92 20.14
C LEU A 386 -4.83 11.98 21.64
N MET A 387 -3.87 11.66 22.50
CA MET A 387 -4.04 11.81 23.96
C MET A 387 -4.23 13.27 24.35
N ILE A 388 -3.46 14.20 23.76
CA ILE A 388 -3.62 15.64 24.00
C ILE A 388 -5.00 16.12 23.55
N VAL A 389 -5.49 15.70 22.38
CA VAL A 389 -6.85 16.01 21.91
C VAL A 389 -7.90 15.52 22.93
N GLY A 390 -7.73 14.31 23.46
CA GLY A 390 -8.58 13.77 24.52
C GLY A 390 -8.56 14.62 25.80
N PHE A 391 -7.38 15.02 26.27
CA PHE A 391 -7.24 15.87 27.46
C PHE A 391 -7.83 17.27 27.26
N ILE A 392 -7.62 17.90 26.10
CA ILE A 392 -8.21 19.20 25.77
C ILE A 392 -9.75 19.09 25.75
N SER A 393 -10.29 17.99 25.20
CA SER A 393 -11.73 17.77 25.19
C SER A 393 -12.34 17.63 26.58
N VAL A 394 -11.59 17.14 27.57
CA VAL A 394 -12.05 17.02 28.96
C VAL A 394 -11.90 18.34 29.72
N GLY A 395 -10.78 19.03 29.55
CA GLY A 395 -10.46 20.25 30.32
C GLY A 395 -11.05 21.54 29.76
N ALA A 396 -11.24 21.63 28.44
CA ALA A 396 -11.58 22.89 27.76
C ALA A 396 -12.55 22.70 26.57
N GLY A 397 -13.26 21.58 26.50
CA GLY A 397 -14.11 21.19 25.37
C GLY A 397 -15.33 22.08 25.08
N ASP A 398 -15.70 22.97 26.01
CA ASP A 398 -16.79 23.94 25.83
C ASP A 398 -16.27 25.37 25.53
N SER A 399 -14.95 25.57 25.55
CA SER A 399 -14.32 26.86 25.25
C SER A 399 -13.98 26.99 23.77
N GLN A 400 -14.17 28.17 23.18
CA GLN A 400 -13.74 28.41 21.79
C GLN A 400 -12.26 28.09 21.59
N GLY A 401 -11.39 28.48 22.53
CA GLY A 401 -9.96 28.18 22.48
C GLY A 401 -9.65 26.67 22.47
N GLY A 402 -10.37 25.88 23.27
CA GLY A 402 -10.23 24.43 23.28
C GLY A 402 -10.67 23.76 21.96
N ASN A 403 -11.69 24.30 21.30
CA ASN A 403 -12.18 23.77 20.03
C ASN A 403 -11.19 24.02 18.88
N TYR A 404 -10.62 25.23 18.81
CA TYR A 404 -9.53 25.55 17.87
C TYR A 404 -8.25 24.76 18.18
N ALA A 405 -7.93 24.52 19.44
CA ALA A 405 -6.78 23.72 19.83
C ALA A 405 -6.94 22.25 19.41
N GLN A 406 -8.12 21.64 19.62
CA GLN A 406 -8.41 20.29 19.14
C GLN A 406 -8.28 20.17 17.63
N ALA A 407 -8.82 21.13 16.88
CA ALA A 407 -8.73 21.11 15.42
C ALA A 407 -7.29 21.30 14.92
N SER A 408 -6.53 22.21 15.53
CA SER A 408 -5.12 22.43 15.19
C SER A 408 -4.27 21.18 15.46
N MET A 409 -4.50 20.52 16.60
CA MET A 409 -3.83 19.25 16.92
C MET A 409 -4.19 18.14 15.93
N MET A 410 -5.43 18.09 15.44
CA MET A 410 -5.80 17.14 14.38
C MET A 410 -5.12 17.42 13.04
N LEU A 411 -4.84 18.68 12.70
CA LEU A 411 -4.04 19.00 11.52
C LEU A 411 -2.57 18.56 11.69
N ILE A 412 -2.01 18.69 12.90
CA ILE A 412 -0.68 18.17 13.22
C ILE A 412 -0.67 16.64 13.14
N TRP A 413 -1.69 15.97 13.69
CA TRP A 413 -1.87 14.52 13.56
C TRP A 413 -1.85 14.09 12.09
N LEU A 414 -2.58 14.82 11.23
CA LEU A 414 -2.65 14.54 9.80
C LEU A 414 -1.28 14.68 9.14
N GLY A 415 -0.55 15.76 9.42
CA GLY A 415 0.81 15.97 8.93
C GLY A 415 1.77 14.85 9.35
N VAL A 416 1.79 14.50 10.65
CA VAL A 416 2.63 13.42 11.17
C VAL A 416 2.28 12.09 10.51
N TYR A 417 0.99 11.76 10.36
CA TYR A 417 0.53 10.51 9.76
C TYR A 417 1.02 10.37 8.31
N TYR A 418 0.84 11.43 7.51
CA TYR A 418 1.25 11.45 6.10
C TYR A 418 2.76 11.62 5.90
N MET A 419 3.52 12.02 6.92
CA MET A 419 4.99 12.03 6.87
C MET A 419 5.61 10.69 7.28
N THR A 420 4.92 9.92 8.11
CA THR A 420 5.46 8.71 8.76
C THR A 420 4.64 7.46 8.43
N VAL A 421 3.62 7.15 9.23
CA VAL A 421 2.90 5.87 9.24
C VAL A 421 2.28 5.52 7.89
N GLY A 422 1.61 6.46 7.23
CA GLY A 422 0.92 6.21 5.95
C GLY A 422 1.89 5.75 4.85
N PRO A 423 2.85 6.60 4.44
CA PRO A 423 3.89 6.24 3.48
C PRO A 423 4.71 5.00 3.83
N VAL A 424 5.26 4.98 5.06
CA VAL A 424 6.29 4.01 5.43
C VAL A 424 5.70 2.60 5.51
N CYS A 425 4.41 2.47 5.80
CA CYS A 425 3.71 1.18 5.78
C CYS A 425 3.83 0.49 4.40
N TYR A 426 3.63 1.22 3.30
CA TYR A 426 3.73 0.67 1.95
C TYR A 426 5.14 0.18 1.61
N ALA A 427 6.16 0.90 2.08
CA ALA A 427 7.55 0.48 1.95
C ALA A 427 7.81 -0.81 2.75
N ILE A 428 7.44 -0.84 4.03
CA ILE A 428 7.62 -2.00 4.92
C ILE A 428 7.01 -3.27 4.32
N ILE A 429 5.78 -3.19 3.81
CA ILE A 429 5.09 -4.38 3.30
C ILE A 429 5.77 -4.92 2.03
N SER A 430 6.22 -4.01 1.16
CA SER A 430 6.97 -4.40 -0.03
C SER A 430 8.31 -5.06 0.32
N GLU A 431 8.96 -4.62 1.40
CA GLU A 431 10.28 -5.10 1.85
C GLU A 431 10.20 -6.39 2.70
N VAL A 432 9.20 -6.54 3.59
CA VAL A 432 9.04 -7.71 4.49
C VAL A 432 8.50 -8.95 3.77
N SER A 433 7.83 -8.77 2.64
CA SER A 433 7.24 -9.87 1.89
C SER A 433 8.32 -10.73 1.20
N SER A 434 8.30 -12.03 1.51
CA SER A 434 9.13 -13.03 0.83
C SER A 434 8.92 -12.96 -0.68
N THR A 435 9.98 -13.13 -1.47
CA THR A 435 9.90 -13.28 -2.93
C THR A 435 8.88 -14.36 -3.35
N ARG A 436 8.91 -15.53 -2.68
CA ARG A 436 8.01 -16.67 -2.92
C ARG A 436 6.53 -16.36 -2.72
N LEU A 437 6.19 -15.64 -1.65
CA LEU A 437 4.79 -15.42 -1.22
C LEU A 437 4.34 -13.96 -1.41
N ARG A 438 5.11 -13.11 -2.09
CA ARG A 438 4.91 -11.66 -2.14
C ARG A 438 3.48 -11.26 -2.47
N ASN A 439 2.98 -11.70 -3.61
CA ASN A 439 1.63 -11.34 -4.06
C ASN A 439 0.56 -11.84 -3.07
N LYS A 440 0.73 -13.05 -2.51
CA LYS A 440 -0.20 -13.62 -1.51
C LYS A 440 -0.15 -12.83 -0.19
N SER A 441 1.03 -12.53 0.34
CA SER A 441 1.21 -11.78 1.59
C SER A 441 0.73 -10.32 1.46
N VAL A 442 0.98 -9.65 0.34
CA VAL A 442 0.45 -8.30 0.08
C VAL A 442 -1.08 -8.31 0.02
N CYS A 443 -1.68 -9.30 -0.66
CA CYS A 443 -3.13 -9.44 -0.69
C CYS A 443 -3.72 -9.68 0.71
N VAL A 444 -3.19 -10.64 1.48
CA VAL A 444 -3.65 -10.93 2.84
C VAL A 444 -3.52 -9.71 3.75
N SER A 445 -2.41 -8.98 3.64
CA SER A 445 -2.17 -7.78 4.44
C SER A 445 -3.11 -6.64 4.07
N ARG A 446 -3.45 -6.50 2.77
CA ARG A 446 -4.45 -5.54 2.30
C ARG A 446 -5.85 -5.91 2.76
N ILE A 447 -6.20 -7.19 2.81
CA ILE A 447 -7.48 -7.66 3.37
C ILE A 447 -7.54 -7.32 4.87
N ALA A 448 -6.46 -7.53 5.62
CA ALA A 448 -6.38 -7.13 7.02
C ALA A 448 -6.60 -5.62 7.21
N TYR A 449 -6.05 -4.78 6.32
CA TYR A 449 -6.34 -3.34 6.29
C TYR A 449 -7.84 -3.07 6.11
N TYR A 450 -8.50 -3.66 5.11
CA TYR A 450 -9.92 -3.41 4.86
C TYR A 450 -10.82 -3.92 5.99
N ILE A 451 -10.50 -5.06 6.61
CA ILE A 451 -11.22 -5.54 7.80
C ILE A 451 -11.08 -4.55 8.96
N ALA A 452 -9.85 -4.10 9.25
CA ALA A 452 -9.59 -3.09 10.27
C ALA A 452 -10.33 -1.78 9.95
N GLN A 453 -10.36 -1.38 8.68
CA GLN A 453 -11.08 -0.19 8.21
C GLN A 453 -12.59 -0.32 8.40
N ILE A 454 -13.21 -1.46 8.09
CA ILE A 454 -14.64 -1.72 8.32
C ILE A 454 -14.96 -1.57 9.81
N ILE A 455 -14.14 -2.16 10.69
CA ILE A 455 -14.32 -2.04 12.14
C ILE A 455 -14.26 -0.56 12.56
N CYS A 456 -13.25 0.17 12.10
CA CYS A 456 -13.07 1.57 12.48
C CYS A 456 -14.18 2.47 11.90
N ASN A 457 -14.67 2.19 10.69
CA ASN A 457 -15.77 2.89 10.05
C ASN A 457 -17.11 2.68 10.76
N VAL A 458 -17.30 1.56 11.47
CA VAL A 458 -18.51 1.36 12.30
C VAL A 458 -18.36 2.05 13.66
N VAL A 459 -17.17 1.96 14.25
CA VAL A 459 -16.89 2.46 15.61
C VAL A 459 -16.83 4.00 15.63
N ASN A 460 -16.14 4.63 14.68
CA ASN A 460 -15.89 6.08 14.69
C ASN A 460 -17.17 6.93 14.62
N PRO A 461 -18.12 6.69 13.68
CA PRO A 461 -19.36 7.45 13.63
C PRO A 461 -20.22 7.24 14.88
N TYR A 462 -20.25 6.02 15.44
CA TYR A 462 -20.97 5.72 16.67
C TYR A 462 -20.47 6.56 17.85
N MET A 463 -19.14 6.69 17.99
CA MET A 463 -18.53 7.49 19.05
C MET A 463 -18.77 9.00 18.89
N LEU A 464 -18.74 9.51 17.66
CA LEU A 464 -18.89 10.93 17.38
C LEU A 464 -20.35 11.40 17.32
N ASN A 465 -21.32 10.51 17.11
CA ASN A 465 -22.72 10.89 16.96
C ASN A 465 -23.31 11.40 18.30
N PRO A 466 -23.91 12.61 18.33
CA PRO A 466 -24.51 13.20 19.53
C PRO A 466 -25.67 12.39 20.13
N THR A 467 -26.33 11.56 19.32
CA THR A 467 -27.48 10.73 19.74
C THR A 467 -27.11 9.32 20.20
N ALA A 468 -25.83 8.94 20.11
CA ALA A 468 -25.31 7.66 20.54
C ALA A 468 -24.21 7.84 21.59
N GLY A 469 -22.94 7.76 21.19
CA GLY A 469 -21.81 7.90 22.12
C GLY A 469 -21.64 9.33 22.64
N ASN A 470 -21.73 10.34 21.78
CA ASN A 470 -21.42 11.74 22.09
C ASN A 470 -20.05 11.92 22.78
N TRP A 471 -19.03 11.20 22.32
CA TRP A 471 -17.69 11.27 22.91
C TRP A 471 -16.94 12.54 22.47
N ARG A 472 -17.41 13.25 21.42
CA ARG A 472 -16.76 14.45 20.85
C ARG A 472 -15.25 14.26 20.73
N GLY A 473 -14.42 15.12 21.32
CA GLY A 473 -12.97 14.98 21.33
C GLY A 473 -12.41 13.88 22.25
N LYS A 474 -13.22 13.29 23.15
CA LYS A 474 -12.80 12.16 24.01
C LYS A 474 -12.53 10.88 23.19
N THR A 475 -12.95 10.83 21.93
CA THR A 475 -12.55 9.79 20.96
C THR A 475 -11.03 9.70 20.81
N GLY A 476 -10.31 10.81 21.06
CA GLY A 476 -8.85 10.83 21.10
C GLY A 476 -8.25 9.83 22.09
N PHE A 477 -8.90 9.54 23.23
CA PHE A 477 -8.41 8.53 24.17
C PHE A 477 -8.54 7.10 23.65
N PHE A 478 -9.64 6.80 22.95
CA PHE A 478 -9.84 5.48 22.37
C PHE A 478 -8.82 5.21 21.26
N TRP A 479 -8.72 6.14 20.30
CA TRP A 479 -7.77 6.02 19.19
C TRP A 479 -6.32 6.14 19.65
N GLY A 480 -6.04 7.00 20.63
CA GLY A 480 -4.73 7.10 21.28
C GLY A 480 -4.34 5.79 21.99
N GLY A 481 -5.27 5.17 22.71
CA GLY A 481 -5.07 3.87 23.34
C GLY A 481 -4.80 2.75 22.33
N CYS A 482 -5.58 2.67 21.26
CA CYS A 482 -5.33 1.74 20.16
C CYS A 482 -3.96 1.97 19.51
N SER A 483 -3.65 3.23 19.18
CA SER A 483 -2.35 3.63 18.63
C SER A 483 -1.19 3.24 19.54
N PHE A 484 -1.35 3.36 20.86
CA PHE A 484 -0.34 2.97 21.84
C PHE A 484 -0.08 1.46 21.85
N VAL A 485 -1.11 0.63 21.70
CA VAL A 485 -0.95 -0.83 21.56
C VAL A 485 -0.15 -1.17 20.31
N PHE A 486 -0.44 -0.51 19.17
CA PHE A 486 0.33 -0.68 17.95
C PHE A 486 1.76 -0.13 18.06
N PHE A 487 1.98 0.94 18.84
CA PHE A 487 3.31 1.45 19.16
C PHE A 487 4.14 0.41 19.94
N ILE A 488 3.56 -0.21 20.98
CA ILE A 488 4.20 -1.30 21.72
C ILE A 488 4.52 -2.47 20.79
N TRP A 489 3.54 -2.92 20.01
CA TRP A 489 3.74 -4.02 19.08
C TRP A 489 4.87 -3.72 18.08
N THR A 490 4.89 -2.51 17.52
CA THR A 490 5.93 -2.05 16.60
C THR A 490 7.31 -2.07 17.25
N PHE A 491 7.42 -1.63 18.50
CA PHE A 491 8.68 -1.61 19.23
C PHE A 491 9.30 -3.01 19.40
N PHE A 492 8.46 -4.04 19.61
CA PHE A 492 8.92 -5.42 19.79
C PHE A 492 9.05 -6.20 18.49
N ARG A 493 8.11 -6.07 17.54
CA ARG A 493 7.99 -6.98 16.40
C ARG A 493 8.32 -6.39 15.03
N LEU A 494 8.45 -5.07 14.86
CA LEU A 494 8.82 -4.49 13.57
C LEU A 494 10.36 -4.48 13.40
N PRO A 495 10.93 -5.15 12.39
CA PRO A 495 12.36 -5.11 12.10
C PRO A 495 12.74 -3.87 11.28
N GLU A 496 14.03 -3.52 11.27
CA GLU A 496 14.57 -2.53 10.34
C GLU A 496 14.92 -3.19 9.00
N THR A 497 14.32 -2.69 7.92
CA THR A 497 14.43 -3.25 6.56
C THR A 497 15.27 -2.36 5.63
N GLN A 498 15.70 -1.19 6.10
CA GLN A 498 16.51 -0.27 5.31
C GLN A 498 17.82 -0.90 4.81
N ASN A 499 18.11 -0.66 3.52
CA ASN A 499 19.36 -1.03 2.84
C ASN A 499 19.68 -2.52 2.90
N LYS A 500 18.65 -3.37 2.98
CA LYS A 500 18.80 -4.81 2.88
C LYS A 500 18.18 -5.34 1.61
N THR A 501 18.85 -6.29 0.97
CA THR A 501 18.29 -6.98 -0.20
C THR A 501 17.22 -7.99 0.23
N PHE A 502 16.42 -8.48 -0.72
CA PHE A 502 15.44 -9.52 -0.40
C PHE A 502 16.09 -10.81 0.08
N GLU A 503 17.23 -11.18 -0.49
CA GLU A 503 17.97 -12.38 -0.09
C GLU A 503 18.54 -12.24 1.34
N GLU A 504 19.07 -11.06 1.67
CA GLU A 504 19.53 -10.77 3.04
C GLU A 504 18.39 -10.79 4.06
N LEU A 505 17.25 -10.17 3.72
CA LEU A 505 16.04 -10.26 4.53
C LEU A 505 15.56 -11.71 4.62
N ASP A 506 15.70 -12.48 3.54
CA ASP A 506 15.27 -13.86 3.49
C ASP A 506 16.02 -14.72 4.51
N LEU A 507 17.34 -14.58 4.52
CA LEU A 507 18.25 -15.23 5.47
C LEU A 507 18.04 -14.76 6.92
N LEU A 508 17.80 -13.46 7.16
CA LEU A 508 17.57 -12.94 8.53
C LEU A 508 16.30 -13.50 9.16
N PHE A 509 15.23 -13.60 8.39
CA PHE A 509 13.98 -14.19 8.86
C PHE A 509 14.11 -15.72 8.99
N ALA A 510 14.80 -16.40 8.07
CA ALA A 510 15.03 -17.84 8.14
C ALA A 510 15.81 -18.23 9.41
N ASN A 511 16.82 -17.43 9.78
CA ASN A 511 17.61 -17.59 11.00
C ASN A 511 16.91 -17.10 12.29
N ASN A 512 15.62 -16.73 12.21
CA ASN A 512 14.81 -16.27 13.36
C ASN A 512 15.45 -15.14 14.19
N VAL A 513 16.26 -14.28 13.57
CA VAL A 513 16.98 -13.21 14.27
C VAL A 513 15.98 -12.32 15.04
N ALA A 514 16.37 -11.84 16.22
CA ALA A 514 15.53 -10.91 16.97
C ALA A 514 15.32 -9.64 16.16
N THR A 515 14.07 -9.18 16.03
CA THR A 515 13.67 -8.00 15.22
C THR A 515 14.46 -6.74 15.54
N ARG A 516 14.98 -6.64 16.77
CA ARG A 516 15.80 -5.53 17.25
C ARG A 516 17.23 -5.54 16.71
N GLU A 517 17.74 -6.70 16.35
CA GLU A 517 19.12 -6.90 15.92
C GLU A 517 19.26 -6.91 14.40
N PHE A 518 18.16 -6.88 13.64
CA PHE A 518 18.17 -6.78 12.18
C PHE A 518 19.09 -5.66 11.67
N ALA A 519 19.14 -4.52 12.37
CA ALA A 519 20.02 -3.40 12.02
C ALA A 519 21.52 -3.68 12.25
N LYS A 520 21.87 -4.63 13.13
CA LYS A 520 23.25 -4.95 13.52
C LYS A 520 23.90 -6.05 12.65
N TYR A 521 23.09 -6.86 11.98
CA TYR A 521 23.61 -7.93 11.11
C TYR A 521 23.81 -7.42 9.69
N LYS A 522 25.03 -7.55 9.16
CA LYS A 522 25.26 -7.61 7.72
C LYS A 522 25.20 -9.07 7.30
N VAL A 523 24.43 -9.34 6.25
CA VAL A 523 24.27 -10.68 5.70
C VAL A 523 24.99 -10.69 4.37
N ASP A 524 25.99 -11.55 4.21
CA ASP A 524 26.61 -11.78 2.90
C ASP A 524 25.88 -12.97 2.29
N ALA A 525 24.93 -12.70 1.40
CA ALA A 525 24.05 -13.73 0.81
C ALA A 525 24.80 -14.77 -0.05
N TYR A 526 26.09 -14.55 -0.29
CA TYR A 526 26.95 -15.37 -1.16
C TYR A 526 28.10 -16.07 -0.42
N ALA A 527 28.09 -16.13 0.92
CA ALA A 527 29.10 -16.87 1.68
C ALA A 527 28.77 -18.37 1.73
N GLU A 528 29.67 -19.21 1.18
CA GLU A 528 29.64 -20.67 1.35
C GLU A 528 30.14 -21.04 2.77
N ASP A 529 29.19 -21.39 3.65
CA ASP A 529 29.32 -21.91 5.04
C ASP A 529 29.69 -20.97 6.22
N ASP A 530 28.99 -21.25 7.34
CA ASP A 530 29.02 -20.79 8.76
C ASP A 530 29.21 -19.30 9.11
N ASN A 531 29.55 -18.43 8.15
CA ASN A 531 29.72 -16.98 8.31
C ASN A 531 28.63 -16.14 7.62
N VAL A 532 27.45 -16.72 7.42
CA VAL A 532 26.31 -16.08 6.72
C VAL A 532 25.78 -14.84 7.46
N LEU A 533 26.01 -14.75 8.78
CA LEU A 533 25.60 -13.62 9.61
C LEU A 533 26.82 -13.03 10.33
N THR A 534 27.28 -11.86 9.90
CA THR A 534 28.31 -11.11 10.65
C THR A 534 27.63 -10.02 11.49
N VAL A 535 27.79 -10.11 12.81
CA VAL A 535 27.41 -9.02 13.73
C VAL A 535 28.39 -7.88 13.51
N GLN A 536 27.91 -6.67 13.20
CA GLN A 536 28.75 -5.49 13.34
C GLN A 536 29.08 -5.30 14.82
N ASP A 537 30.33 -5.56 15.19
CA ASP A 537 30.89 -5.03 16.43
C ASP A 537 30.84 -3.49 16.34
N THR A 538 29.85 -2.89 16.98
CA THR A 538 29.76 -1.43 17.19
C THR A 538 30.79 -0.96 18.21
N ASN A 539 32.05 -1.33 18.02
CA ASN A 539 33.21 -0.85 18.76
C ASN A 539 34.35 -0.55 17.78
N THR A 540 34.17 0.44 16.91
CA THR A 540 35.25 1.30 16.37
C THR A 540 34.70 2.36 15.41
N ARG A 541 34.18 3.47 15.96
CA ARG A 541 34.65 4.85 15.74
C ARG A 541 33.65 5.87 16.29
#